data_AF-A0A7I8EVW5-F1
#
_entry.id   AF-A0A7I8EVW5-F1
#
_cell.length_a   1.000
_cell.length_b   1.000
_cell.length_c   1.000
_cell.angle_alpha   90.00
_cell.angle_beta   90.00
_cell.angle_gamma   90.00
#
_symmetry.space_group_name_H-M   'P 1'
#
loop_
_entity.id
_entity.type
_entity.pdbx_description
1 polymer ?
#
loop_
_entity_poly.entity_id
_entity_poly.type
_entity_poly.pdbx_seq_one_letter_code
_entity_poly.pdbx_strand_id
1 'polypeptide(L)'
;MLPEALVAVRAIARKRNRALALAGLAPHIKQLPVVELYPLWCATIHILAARTRSDLLCDIEALVPVIEVLGEKEALVATVQAIIEVGKWFP
;
A
#
# COMPACT_ATOMS: atom_id res chain seq x y z
N MET A 1 16.02 -7.32 7.69
CA MET A 1 16.40 -6.72 6.38
C MET A 1 15.20 -6.36 5.49
N LEU A 2 14.02 -6.98 5.63
CA LEU A 2 12.79 -6.51 4.96
C LEU A 2 12.07 -5.37 5.72
N PRO A 3 11.94 -5.40 7.06
CA PRO A 3 11.34 -4.29 7.80
C PRO A 3 12.09 -2.96 7.59
N GLU A 4 13.43 -2.99 7.59
CA GLU A 4 14.28 -1.82 7.39
C GLU A 4 14.16 -1.27 5.96
N ALA A 5 14.10 -2.15 4.96
CA ALA A 5 13.86 -1.76 3.57
C ALA A 5 12.51 -1.06 3.44
N LEU A 6 11.47 -1.58 4.09
CA LEU A 6 10.15 -0.96 4.06
C LEU A 6 10.12 0.39 4.78
N VAL A 7 10.85 0.55 5.89
CA VAL A 7 11.03 1.85 6.55
C VAL A 7 11.71 2.86 5.61
N ALA A 8 12.79 2.46 4.94
CA ALA A 8 13.50 3.30 3.98
C ALA A 8 12.59 3.72 2.82
N VAL A 9 11.82 2.78 2.26
CA VAL A 9 10.88 3.07 1.16
C VAL A 9 9.78 4.04 1.59
N ARG A 10 9.20 3.86 2.78
CA ARG A 10 8.16 4.78 3.33
C ARG A 10 8.69 6.21 3.51
N ALA A 11 9.97 6.37 3.80
CA ALA A 11 10.62 7.67 3.98
C ALA A 11 10.85 8.44 2.65
N ILE A 12 10.74 7.77 1.49
CA ILE A 12 10.94 8.43 0.19
C ILE A 12 9.86 9.51 -0.03
N ALA A 13 10.29 10.77 -0.13
CA ALA A 13 9.39 11.90 -0.29
C ALA A 13 8.75 11.95 -1.69
N ARG A 14 9.53 11.71 -2.74
CA ARG A 14 9.05 11.79 -4.13
C ARG A 14 8.11 10.62 -4.44
N LYS A 15 6.82 10.93 -4.70
CA LYS A 15 5.78 9.95 -5.04
C LYS A 15 6.23 8.87 -6.02
N ARG A 16 6.72 9.28 -7.21
CA ARG A 16 7.14 8.32 -8.25
C ARG A 16 8.24 7.36 -7.77
N ASN A 17 9.23 7.89 -7.05
CA ASN A 17 10.34 7.07 -6.53
C ASN A 17 9.86 6.11 -5.44
N ARG A 18 8.95 6.56 -4.58
CA ARG A 18 8.37 5.73 -3.52
C ARG A 18 7.52 4.61 -4.11
N ALA A 19 6.62 4.91 -5.05
CA ALA A 19 5.79 3.92 -5.71
C ALA A 19 6.63 2.87 -6.45
N LEU A 20 7.67 3.28 -7.18
CA LEU A 20 8.61 2.35 -7.83
C LEU A 20 9.31 1.43 -6.83
N ALA A 21 9.78 1.98 -5.70
CA ALA A 21 10.43 1.19 -4.67
C ALA A 21 9.46 0.25 -3.93
N LEU A 22 8.21 0.68 -3.69
CA LEU A 22 7.14 -0.17 -3.18
C LEU A 22 6.84 -1.33 -4.14
N ALA A 23 6.75 -1.06 -5.44
CA ALA A 23 6.54 -2.07 -6.46
C ALA A 23 7.70 -3.09 -6.50
N GLY A 24 8.94 -2.64 -6.29
CA GLY A 24 10.11 -3.52 -6.16
C GLY A 24 10.06 -4.40 -4.91
N LEU A 25 9.52 -3.89 -3.79
CA LEU A 25 9.40 -4.66 -2.55
C LEU A 25 8.16 -5.58 -2.51
N ALA A 26 7.09 -5.26 -3.24
CA ALA A 26 5.82 -5.97 -3.17
C ALA A 26 5.94 -7.50 -3.39
N PRO A 27 6.74 -8.02 -4.35
CA PRO A 27 6.93 -9.46 -4.52
C PRO A 27 7.55 -10.17 -3.32
N HIS A 28 8.30 -9.46 -2.48
CA HIS A 28 8.94 -10.00 -1.28
C HIS A 28 8.01 -9.89 -0.07
N ILE A 29 7.32 -8.75 0.07
CA ILE A 29 6.37 -8.51 1.16
C ILE A 29 5.21 -9.50 1.10
N LYS A 30 4.69 -9.79 -0.10
CA LYS A 30 3.56 -10.72 -0.27
C LYS A 30 3.87 -12.18 0.11
N GLN A 31 5.15 -12.54 0.26
CA GLN A 31 5.57 -13.90 0.64
C GLN A 31 5.58 -14.11 2.15
N LEU A 32 5.38 -13.05 2.94
CA LEU A 32 5.31 -13.15 4.39
C LEU A 32 4.06 -13.92 4.85
N PRO A 33 4.14 -14.64 5.97
CA PRO A 33 2.96 -15.19 6.63
C PRO A 33 1.94 -14.08 6.91
N VAL A 34 0.64 -14.36 6.71
CA VAL A 34 -0.43 -13.35 6.88
C VAL A 34 -0.40 -12.71 8.28
N VAL A 35 -0.04 -13.48 9.31
CA VAL A 35 0.10 -13.01 10.71
C VAL A 35 1.18 -11.93 10.86
N GLU A 36 2.24 -11.95 10.04
CA GLU A 36 3.29 -10.93 10.01
C GLU A 36 2.97 -9.81 9.01
N LEU A 37 2.34 -10.18 7.89
CA LEU A 37 1.98 -9.27 6.81
C LEU A 37 0.92 -8.26 7.23
N TYR A 38 -0.08 -8.68 8.02
CA TYR A 38 -1.21 -7.83 8.39
C TYR A 38 -0.81 -6.64 9.28
N PRO A 39 -0.04 -6.80 10.38
CA PRO A 39 0.47 -5.66 11.16
C PRO A 39 1.36 -4.73 10.32
N LEU A 40 2.17 -5.30 9.43
CA LEU A 40 3.05 -4.54 8.53
C LEU A 40 2.23 -3.69 7.55
N TRP A 41 1.16 -4.25 7.01
CA TRP A 41 0.20 -3.57 6.15
C TRP A 41 -0.48 -2.41 6.86
N CYS A 42 -1.04 -2.62 8.05
CA CYS A 42 -1.69 -1.57 8.84
C CYS A 42 -0.74 -0.39 9.10
N ALA A 43 0.49 -0.66 9.51
CA ALA A 43 1.50 0.38 9.70
C ALA A 43 1.86 1.11 8.39
N THR A 44 1.97 0.37 7.28
CA THR A 44 2.25 0.96 5.95
C THR A 44 1.14 1.91 5.52
N ILE A 45 -0.11 1.44 5.56
CA ILE A 45 -1.26 2.23 5.12
C ILE A 45 -1.43 3.46 5.97
N HIS A 46 -1.27 3.37 7.29
CA HIS A 46 -1.35 4.54 8.17
C HIS A 46 -0.35 5.63 7.77
N ILE A 47 0.90 5.25 7.48
CA ILE A 47 1.96 6.19 7.09
C ILE A 47 1.69 6.79 5.70
N LEU A 48 1.28 5.97 4.73
CA LEU A 48 1.02 6.44 3.37
C LEU A 48 -0.25 7.31 3.29
N ALA A 49 -1.25 7.02 4.12
CA ALA A 49 -2.50 7.77 4.17
C ALA A 49 -2.35 9.19 4.74
N ALA A 50 -1.27 9.45 5.48
CA ALA A 50 -0.93 10.81 5.93
C ALA A 50 -0.43 11.72 4.78
N ARG A 51 -0.20 11.16 3.58
CA ARG A 51 0.22 11.91 2.39
C ARG A 51 -1.00 12.38 1.60
N THR A 52 -0.76 13.08 0.49
CA THR A 52 -1.86 13.52 -0.38
C THR A 52 -2.64 12.32 -0.92
N ARG A 53 -3.92 12.55 -1.28
CA ARG A 53 -4.74 11.52 -1.93
C ARG A 53 -4.08 10.97 -3.20
N SER A 54 -3.46 11.82 -4.02
CA SER A 54 -2.75 11.39 -5.24
C SER A 54 -1.52 10.53 -4.94
N ASP A 55 -0.81 10.84 -3.85
CA ASP A 55 0.31 10.03 -3.37
C ASP A 55 -0.17 8.66 -2.93
N LEU A 56 -1.17 8.61 -2.06
CA LEU A 56 -1.72 7.36 -1.54
C LEU A 56 -2.20 6.45 -2.67
N LEU A 57 -2.94 6.96 -3.65
CA LEU A 57 -3.45 6.15 -4.76
C LEU A 57 -2.31 5.52 -5.59
N CYS A 58 -1.23 6.26 -5.83
CA CYS A 58 -0.07 5.75 -6.56
C CYS A 58 0.69 4.69 -5.76
N ASP A 59 0.77 4.85 -4.44
CA ASP A 59 1.40 3.86 -3.57
C ASP A 59 0.53 2.58 -3.42
N ILE A 60 -0.80 2.73 -3.39
CA ILE A 60 -1.75 1.60 -3.37
C ILE A 60 -1.65 0.76 -4.66
N GLU A 61 -1.55 1.41 -5.81
CA GLU A 61 -1.34 0.74 -7.10
C GLU A 61 -0.07 -0.15 -7.08
N ALA A 62 1.02 0.35 -6.50
CA ALA A 62 2.27 -0.41 -6.36
C ALA A 62 2.16 -1.61 -5.39
N LEU A 63 1.15 -1.60 -4.51
CA LEU A 63 0.95 -2.62 -3.47
C LEU A 63 -0.16 -3.63 -3.79
N VAL A 64 -0.74 -3.60 -5.00
CA VAL A 64 -1.76 -4.57 -5.44
C VAL A 64 -1.41 -6.02 -5.09
N PRO A 65 -0.17 -6.53 -5.33
CA PRO A 65 0.16 -7.92 -5.00
C PRO A 65 0.06 -8.26 -3.50
N VAL A 66 0.24 -7.26 -2.63
CA VAL A 66 0.10 -7.45 -1.17
C VAL A 66 -1.37 -7.47 -0.77
N ILE A 67 -2.19 -6.61 -1.40
CA ILE A 67 -3.63 -6.56 -1.14
C ILE A 67 -4.31 -7.86 -1.57
N GLU A 68 -3.90 -8.43 -2.71
CA GLU A 68 -4.41 -9.72 -3.19
C GLU A 68 -4.19 -10.87 -2.18
N VAL A 69 -3.05 -10.88 -1.48
CA VAL A 69 -2.76 -11.89 -0.44
C VAL A 69 -3.57 -11.65 0.84
N LEU A 70 -3.83 -10.39 1.18
CA LEU A 70 -4.54 -10.03 2.41
C LEU A 70 -6.06 -10.14 2.33
N GLY A 71 -6.63 -9.96 1.13
CA GLY A 71 -8.06 -9.74 0.97
C GLY A 71 -8.79 -10.65 -0.01
N GLU A 72 -8.12 -11.62 -0.62
CA GLU A 72 -8.60 -12.24 -1.86
C GLU A 72 -9.01 -11.16 -2.89
N LYS A 73 -9.57 -11.53 -4.05
CA LYS A 73 -9.87 -10.53 -5.10
C LYS A 73 -11.02 -9.58 -4.73
N GLU A 74 -11.99 -10.04 -3.94
CA GLU A 74 -13.19 -9.25 -3.64
C GLU A 74 -12.94 -8.08 -2.69
N ALA A 75 -12.10 -8.26 -1.66
CA ALA A 75 -11.82 -7.17 -0.71
C ALA A 75 -11.00 -6.04 -1.34
N LEU A 76 -10.15 -6.35 -2.34
CA LEU A 76 -9.44 -5.34 -3.13
C LEU A 76 -10.44 -4.46 -3.89
N VAL A 77 -11.41 -5.07 -4.59
CA VAL A 77 -12.44 -4.34 -5.35
C VAL A 77 -13.30 -3.48 -4.42
N ALA A 78 -13.73 -4.02 -3.28
CA ALA A 78 -14.51 -3.28 -2.30
C ALA A 78 -13.73 -2.09 -1.71
N THR A 79 -12.44 -2.27 -1.42
CA THR A 79 -11.58 -1.20 -0.89
C THR A 79 -11.35 -0.10 -1.92
N VAL A 80 -11.07 -0.46 -3.17
CA VAL A 80 -10.92 0.52 -4.28
C VAL A 80 -12.23 1.27 -4.50
N GLN A 81 -13.36 0.56 -4.48
CA GLN A 81 -14.68 1.17 -4.63
C GLN A 81 -14.98 2.17 -3.52
N ALA A 82 -14.69 1.82 -2.25
CA ALA A 82 -14.85 2.73 -1.13
C ALA A 82 -13.96 3.99 -1.25
N ILE A 83 -12.72 3.84 -1.71
CA ILE A 83 -11.80 4.97 -1.95
C ILE A 83 -12.32 5.89 -3.07
N ILE A 84 -12.87 5.31 -4.14
CA ILE A 84 -13.51 6.05 -5.24
C ILE A 84 -14.75 6.79 -4.73
N GLU A 85 -15.60 6.13 -3.94
CA GLU A 85 -16.83 6.71 -3.39
C GLU A 85 -16.54 7.90 -2.47
N VAL A 86 -15.61 7.76 -1.53
CA VAL A 86 -15.18 8.88 -0.67
C VAL A 86 -14.60 10.04 -1.52
N GLY A 87 -13.94 9.74 -2.63
CA GLY A 87 -13.44 10.75 -3.56
C GLY A 87 -14.50 11.49 -4.36
N LYS A 88 -15.66 10.89 -4.56
CA LYS A 88 -16.80 11.54 -5.22
C LYS A 88 -17.53 12.51 -4.29
N TRP A 89 -17.41 12.31 -2.98
CA TRP A 89 -18.13 13.11 -1.97
C TRP A 89 -17.38 14.39 -1.59
N PHE A 90 -16.06 14.43 -1.79
CA PHE A 90 -15.23 15.60 -1.50
C PHE A 90 -14.22 15.82 -2.65
N PRO A 91 -14.57 16.63 -3.67
CA PRO A 91 -13.71 16.91 -4.82
C PRO A 91 -12.51 17.80 -4.47
#